data_AF-A0AB34K731-F1
#
_entry.id   AF-A0AB34K731-F1
#
_cell.length_a   1.000
_cell.length_b   1.000
_cell.length_c   1.000
_cell.angle_alpha   90.00
_cell.angle_beta   90.00
_cell.angle_gamma   90.00
#
_symmetry.space_group_name_H-M   'P 1'
#
loop_
_entity.id
_entity.type
_entity.pdbx_description
1 polymer ?
#
loop_
_entity_poly.entity_id
_entity_poly.type
_entity_poly.pdbx_seq_one_letter_code
_entity_poly.pdbx_strand_id
1 'polypeptide(L)'
;MLATSKAAEYVEYASQIARALGVADEAAVPIGTDNVANRQVTMRQGASSRSKHLLRRYYVLLQRVQAGEQVRVVHVKDDLNPADFLTKWVSAKKLRASVAYVSGQSARRRDFIRDEIMRRRTTDA
;
A
#
# COMPACT_ATOMS: atom_id res chain seq x y z
N MET A 1 3.67 10.19 -0.81
CA MET A 1 4.60 9.59 0.16
C MET A 1 4.12 9.62 1.60
N LEU A 2 3.62 10.74 2.15
CA LEU A 2 3.28 10.82 3.58
C LEU A 2 2.27 9.73 4.02
N ALA A 3 1.18 9.56 3.26
CA ALA A 3 0.18 8.53 3.53
C ALA A 3 0.77 7.12 3.50
N THR A 4 1.57 6.79 2.48
CA THR A 4 2.23 5.48 2.34
C THR A 4 3.20 5.18 3.48
N SER A 5 4.03 6.17 3.89
CA SER A 5 4.94 6.00 5.02
C SER A 5 4.20 5.80 6.34
N LYS A 6 3.12 6.53 6.57
CA LYS A 6 2.32 6.39 7.79
C LYS A 6 1.53 5.07 7.80
N ALA A 7 1.01 4.64 6.65
CA ALA A 7 0.41 3.32 6.52
C ALA A 7 1.41 2.20 6.84
N ALA A 8 2.65 2.30 6.35
CA ALA A 8 3.70 1.34 6.66
C ALA A 8 4.01 1.28 8.17
N GLU A 9 3.96 2.42 8.86
CA GLU A 9 4.09 2.46 10.33
C GLU A 9 2.98 1.70 11.05
N TYR A 10 1.73 1.94 10.65
CA TYR A 10 0.59 1.25 11.26
C TYR A 10 0.65 -0.25 11.03
N VAL A 11 1.07 -0.68 9.83
CA VAL A 11 1.27 -2.10 9.52
C VAL A 11 2.36 -2.69 10.40
N GLU A 12 3.49 -2.02 10.57
CA GLU A 12 4.58 -2.49 11.42
C GLU A 12 4.12 -2.70 12.88
N TYR A 13 3.42 -1.72 13.46
CA TYR A 13 2.86 -1.86 14.81
C TYR A 13 1.80 -2.96 14.88
N ALA A 14 0.88 -3.01 13.92
CA ALA A 14 -0.15 -4.04 13.89
C ALA A 14 0.45 -5.45 13.78
N SER A 15 1.50 -5.62 12.98
CA SER A 15 2.23 -6.89 12.85
C SER A 15 2.95 -7.29 14.13
N GLN A 16 3.59 -6.34 14.82
CA GLN A 16 4.22 -6.60 16.12
C GLN A 16 3.19 -7.02 17.18
N ILE A 17 2.04 -6.34 17.23
CA ILE A 17 0.93 -6.71 18.13
C ILE A 17 0.39 -8.10 17.76
N ALA A 18 0.16 -8.38 16.48
CA ALA A 18 -0.32 -9.68 16.03
C ALA A 18 0.66 -10.81 16.38
N ARG A 19 1.97 -10.56 16.27
CA ARG A 19 3.02 -11.51 16.70
C ARG A 19 2.97 -11.74 18.21
N ALA A 20 2.85 -10.69 19.00
CA ALA A 20 2.72 -10.81 20.46
C ALA A 20 1.46 -11.58 20.90
N LEU A 21 0.38 -11.48 20.12
CA LEU A 21 -0.87 -12.20 20.35
C LEU A 21 -0.91 -13.62 19.74
N GLY A 22 0.15 -14.04 19.03
CA GLY A 22 0.21 -15.37 18.39
C GLY A 22 -0.71 -15.56 17.18
N VAL A 23 -1.21 -14.46 16.58
CA VAL A 23 -2.13 -14.47 15.44
C VAL A 23 -1.51 -13.88 14.16
N ALA A 24 -0.18 -13.76 14.13
CA ALA A 24 0.51 -13.16 13.01
C ALA A 24 0.42 -14.01 11.74
N ASP A 25 0.15 -13.33 10.62
CA ASP A 25 0.39 -13.85 9.27
C ASP A 25 1.80 -13.42 8.86
N GLU A 26 2.61 -14.34 8.32
CA GLU A 26 3.96 -14.03 7.84
C GLU A 26 3.93 -13.38 6.44
N ALA A 27 2.76 -13.32 5.79
CA ALA A 27 2.64 -12.69 4.49
C ALA A 27 2.78 -11.16 4.56
N ALA A 28 3.57 -10.61 3.63
CA ALA A 28 3.69 -9.16 3.45
C ALA A 28 2.31 -8.50 3.19
N VAL A 29 1.95 -7.54 4.03
CA VAL A 29 0.74 -6.73 3.90
C VAL A 29 0.91 -5.76 2.71
N PRO A 30 0.00 -5.80 1.73
CA PRO A 30 0.07 -4.90 0.59
C PRO A 30 -0.41 -3.49 0.94
N ILE A 31 0.39 -2.48 0.61
CA ILE A 31 0.03 -1.06 0.71
C ILE A 31 -0.13 -0.49 -0.70
N GLY A 32 -1.35 -0.09 -1.05
CA GLY A 32 -1.65 0.54 -2.33
C GLY A 32 -1.15 1.99 -2.42
N THR A 33 -0.59 2.37 -3.56
CA THR A 33 -0.20 3.76 -3.88
C THR A 33 -0.50 4.08 -5.34
N ASP A 34 -1.12 5.22 -5.61
CA ASP A 34 -1.27 5.78 -6.96
C ASP A 34 0.04 6.41 -7.46
N ASN A 35 0.87 6.89 -6.54
CA ASN A 35 2.13 7.53 -6.88
C ASN A 35 3.18 6.51 -7.36
N VAL A 36 3.49 6.56 -8.67
CA VAL A 36 4.48 5.71 -9.35
C VAL A 36 5.88 5.85 -8.74
N ALA A 37 6.27 7.05 -8.31
CA ALA A 37 7.58 7.26 -7.70
C ALA A 37 7.71 6.51 -6.36
N ASN A 38 6.63 6.37 -5.59
CA ASN A 38 6.65 5.55 -4.36
C ASN A 38 6.96 4.09 -4.71
N ARG A 39 6.31 3.53 -5.75
CA ARG A 39 6.57 2.16 -6.21
C ARG A 39 8.01 2.00 -6.68
N GLN A 40 8.49 2.90 -7.54
CA GLN A 40 9.84 2.82 -8.11
C GLN A 40 10.91 2.86 -7.02
N VAL A 41 10.74 3.71 -6.00
CA VAL A 41 11.72 3.79 -4.91
C VAL A 41 11.70 2.54 -4.05
N THR A 42 10.52 2.02 -3.69
CA THR A 42 10.44 0.77 -2.93
C THR A 42 11.04 -0.41 -3.70
N MET A 43 10.95 -0.41 -5.03
CA MET A 43 11.58 -1.41 -5.91
C MET A 43 13.03 -1.11 -6.28
N ARG A 44 13.64 -0.05 -5.74
CA ARG A 44 15.00 0.43 -6.10
C ARG A 44 15.18 0.76 -7.60
N GLN A 45 14.09 1.02 -8.33
CA GLN A 45 14.07 1.34 -9.75
C GLN A 45 14.22 2.85 -10.05
N GLY A 46 14.34 3.68 -9.02
CA GLY A 46 14.60 5.11 -9.18
C GLY A 46 14.73 5.82 -7.83
N ALA A 47 15.54 6.88 -7.80
CA ALA A 47 15.60 7.81 -6.69
C ALA A 47 15.54 9.23 -7.27
N SER A 48 14.65 10.07 -6.75
CA SER A 48 14.67 11.48 -7.10
C SER A 48 15.80 12.16 -6.32
N SER A 49 16.94 12.27 -6.99
CA SER A 49 18.18 12.89 -6.50
C SER A 49 18.03 14.38 -6.21
N ARG A 50 16.93 15.01 -6.64
CA ARG A 50 16.75 16.47 -6.63
C ARG A 50 15.91 17.01 -5.46
N SER A 51 15.33 16.17 -4.60
CA SER A 51 14.48 16.64 -3.49
C SER A 51 14.87 16.02 -2.15
N LYS A 52 15.50 16.82 -1.28
CA LYS A 52 15.95 16.41 0.07
C LYS A 52 14.82 15.85 0.94
N HIS A 53 13.65 16.50 0.92
CA HIS A 53 12.46 16.04 1.68
C HIS A 53 11.95 14.68 1.22
N LEU A 54 12.06 14.44 -0.08
CA LEU A 54 11.67 13.21 -0.70
C LEU A 54 12.66 12.09 -0.31
N LEU A 55 13.97 12.34 -0.39
CA LEU A 55 15.02 11.41 0.04
C LEU A 55 14.87 10.96 1.50
N ARG A 56 14.61 11.89 2.44
CA ARG A 56 14.40 11.54 3.86
C ARG A 56 13.21 10.60 4.05
N ARG A 57 12.09 10.88 3.39
CA ARG A 57 10.87 10.06 3.47
C ARG A 57 11.05 8.71 2.78
N TYR A 58 11.78 8.69 1.68
CA TYR A 58 12.16 7.46 0.98
C TYR A 58 13.04 6.55 1.83
N TYR A 59 14.03 7.13 2.51
CA TYR A 59 14.92 6.35 3.37
C TYR A 59 14.16 5.63 4.48
N VAL A 60 13.23 6.31 5.15
CA VAL A 60 12.38 5.69 6.19
C VAL A 60 11.50 4.57 5.62
N LEU A 61 10.89 4.79 4.44
CA LEU A 61 10.07 3.75 3.80
C LEU A 61 10.91 2.54 3.37
N LEU A 62 12.10 2.77 2.83
CA LEU A 62 13.04 1.72 2.45
C LEU A 62 13.54 0.94 3.65
N GLN A 63 13.88 1.61 4.75
CA GLN A 63 14.26 0.94 6.00
C GLN A 63 13.15 0.04 6.50
N ARG A 64 11.89 0.48 6.48
CA ARG A 64 10.76 -0.35 6.92
C ARG A 64 10.50 -1.55 6.00
N VAL A 65 10.61 -1.35 4.69
CA VAL A 65 10.47 -2.45 3.70
C VAL A 65 11.63 -3.45 3.81
N GLN A 66 12.83 -3.01 4.20
CA GLN A 66 13.99 -3.88 4.38
C GLN A 66 14.04 -4.53 5.77
N ALA A 67 13.59 -3.84 6.81
CA ALA A 67 13.61 -4.31 8.19
C ALA A 67 12.47 -5.29 8.50
N GLY A 68 11.38 -5.23 7.74
CA GLY A 68 10.27 -6.16 7.86
C GLY A 68 9.89 -6.73 6.51
N GLU A 69 9.91 -8.06 6.39
CA GLU A 69 9.28 -8.82 5.29
C GLU A 69 7.75 -8.58 5.18
N GLN A 70 7.20 -7.70 6.01
CA GLN A 70 5.78 -7.52 6.30
C GLN A 70 5.09 -6.44 5.45
N VAL A 71 5.82 -5.63 4.66
CA VAL A 71 5.22 -4.54 3.88
C VAL A 71 5.59 -4.60 2.41
N ARG A 72 4.58 -4.68 1.53
CA ARG A 72 4.75 -4.62 0.08
C ARG A 72 4.02 -3.42 -0.51
N VAL A 73 4.74 -2.47 -1.10
CA VAL A 73 4.11 -1.33 -1.79
C VAL A 73 3.68 -1.75 -3.20
N VAL A 74 2.41 -1.54 -3.52
CA VAL A 74 1.78 -1.93 -4.80
C VAL A 74 1.20 -0.69 -5.46
N HIS A 75 1.40 -0.55 -6.77
CA HIS A 75 0.75 0.53 -7.50
C HIS A 75 -0.71 0.19 -7.80
N VAL A 76 -1.60 1.14 -7.50
CA VAL A 76 -3.03 1.05 -7.76
C VAL A 76 -3.39 2.19 -8.70
N LYS A 77 -4.13 1.90 -9.78
CA LYS A 77 -4.66 2.93 -10.68
C LYS A 77 -5.60 3.86 -9.92
N ASP A 78 -5.59 5.15 -10.25
CA ASP A 78 -6.41 6.17 -9.59
C ASP A 78 -7.90 5.80 -9.54
N ASP A 79 -8.47 5.28 -10.63
CA ASP A 79 -9.86 4.85 -10.69
C ASP A 79 -10.20 3.78 -9.65
N LEU A 80 -9.20 3.00 -9.25
CA LEU A 80 -9.31 1.86 -8.35
C LEU A 80 -8.81 2.17 -6.94
N ASN A 81 -8.34 3.39 -6.68
CA ASN A 81 -7.82 3.78 -5.37
C ASN A 81 -8.98 4.13 -4.42
N PRO A 82 -9.29 3.29 -3.42
CA PRO A 82 -10.36 3.58 -2.49
C PRO A 82 -10.00 4.73 -1.55
N ALA A 83 -8.74 5.14 -1.41
CA ALA A 83 -8.37 6.26 -0.53
C ALA A 83 -8.69 7.64 -1.14
N ASP A 84 -9.02 7.71 -2.44
CA ASP A 84 -9.25 8.99 -3.12
C ASP A 84 -10.41 9.79 -2.53
N PHE A 85 -11.49 9.14 -2.03
CA PHE A 85 -12.61 9.87 -1.45
C PHE A 85 -12.25 10.66 -0.18
N LEU A 86 -11.13 10.32 0.48
CA LEU A 86 -10.63 11.03 1.66
C LEU A 86 -9.89 12.32 1.29
N THR A 87 -9.43 12.44 0.05
CA THR A 87 -8.52 13.52 -0.38
C THR A 87 -9.05 14.35 -1.55
N LYS A 88 -10.01 13.81 -2.31
CA LYS A 88 -10.57 14.41 -3.52
C LYS A 88 -12.08 14.33 -3.50
N TRP A 89 -12.74 15.29 -4.16
CA TRP A 89 -14.13 15.14 -4.55
C TRP A 89 -14.25 14.07 -5.63
N VAL A 90 -15.00 13.01 -5.35
CA VAL A 90 -15.19 11.86 -6.25
C VAL A 90 -16.67 11.72 -6.61
N SER A 91 -16.96 11.04 -7.72
CA SER A 91 -18.35 10.75 -8.10
C SER A 91 -19.07 9.93 -7.02
N ALA A 92 -20.39 10.09 -6.91
CA ALA A 92 -21.20 9.32 -5.95
C ALA A 92 -21.02 7.79 -6.10
N LYS A 93 -20.81 7.32 -7.34
CA LYS A 93 -20.52 5.91 -7.63
C LYS A 93 -19.20 5.46 -6.99
N LYS A 94 -18.12 6.24 -7.17
CA LYS A 94 -16.80 5.94 -6.59
C LYS A 94 -16.83 6.04 -5.07
N LEU A 95 -17.52 7.05 -4.51
CA LEU A 95 -17.69 7.19 -3.05
C LEU A 95 -18.31 5.93 -2.42
N ARG A 96 -19.44 5.46 -2.95
CA ARG A 96 -20.12 4.26 -2.42
C ARG A 96 -19.23 3.02 -2.51
N ALA A 97 -18.51 2.85 -3.62
CA ALA A 97 -17.58 1.74 -3.79
C ALA A 97 -16.42 1.80 -2.78
N SER A 98 -15.83 2.98 -2.57
CA SER A 98 -14.76 3.17 -1.59
C SER A 98 -15.22 2.94 -0.15
N VAL A 99 -16.42 3.41 0.21
CA VAL A 99 -17.00 3.18 1.55
C VAL A 99 -17.27 1.70 1.77
N ALA A 100 -17.83 0.99 0.79
CA ALA A 100 -18.04 -0.46 0.88
C ALA A 100 -16.72 -1.23 1.02
N TYR A 101 -15.65 -0.77 0.36
CA TYR A 101 -14.31 -1.33 0.52
C TYR A 101 -13.76 -1.13 1.94
N VAL A 102 -13.73 0.11 2.44
CA VAL A 102 -13.13 0.46 3.74
C VAL A 102 -13.92 -0.10 4.92
N SER A 103 -15.26 -0.18 4.81
CA SER A 103 -16.13 -0.78 5.85
C SER A 103 -16.06 -2.31 5.91
N GLY A 104 -15.28 -2.95 5.02
CA GLY A 104 -15.20 -4.40 4.96
C GLY A 104 -16.44 -5.09 4.37
N GLN A 105 -17.46 -4.34 3.92
CA GLN A 105 -18.63 -4.90 3.23
C GLN A 105 -18.23 -5.61 1.93
N SER A 106 -17.23 -5.06 1.23
CA SER A 106 -16.62 -5.69 0.05
C SER A 106 -15.51 -6.70 0.40
N ALA A 107 -15.06 -6.78 1.67
CA ALA A 107 -13.95 -7.65 2.09
C ALA A 107 -14.29 -9.15 2.08
N ARG A 108 -15.55 -9.53 1.81
CA ARG A 108 -15.90 -10.91 1.45
C ARG A 108 -15.41 -11.33 0.06
N ARG A 109 -15.04 -10.38 -0.82
CA ARG A 109 -14.23 -10.66 -2.02
C ARG A 109 -12.78 -10.35 -1.68
N ARG A 110 -12.00 -11.35 -1.32
CA ARG A 110 -10.56 -11.27 -1.00
C ARG A 110 -9.69 -10.90 -2.22
N ASP A 111 -10.27 -10.27 -3.24
CA ASP A 111 -9.88 -10.52 -4.63
C ASP A 111 -9.56 -9.22 -5.38
N PHE A 112 -9.99 -8.03 -4.91
CA PHE A 112 -9.79 -6.83 -5.75
C PHE A 112 -8.33 -6.35 -5.82
N ILE A 113 -7.67 -6.19 -4.67
CA ILE A 113 -6.24 -5.83 -4.64
C ILE A 113 -5.37 -7.09 -4.81
N ARG A 114 -5.82 -8.23 -4.27
CA ARG A 114 -5.09 -9.51 -4.34
C ARG A 114 -5.08 -10.08 -5.77
N ASP A 115 -6.17 -10.03 -6.54
CA ASP A 115 -6.17 -10.51 -7.93
C ASP A 115 -5.39 -9.61 -8.86
N GLU A 116 -5.39 -8.29 -8.65
CA GLU A 116 -4.56 -7.37 -9.44
C GLU A 116 -3.06 -7.56 -9.12
N ILE A 117 -2.73 -7.89 -7.86
CA ILE A 117 -1.39 -8.29 -7.42
C ILE A 117 -0.97 -9.66 -7.98
N MET A 118 -1.90 -10.63 -8.04
CA MET A 118 -1.64 -12.00 -8.51
C MET A 118 -1.64 -12.11 -10.04
N ARG A 119 -2.48 -11.37 -10.78
CA ARG A 119 -2.50 -11.36 -12.25
C ARG A 119 -1.19 -10.89 -12.88
N ARG A 120 -0.37 -10.09 -12.16
CA ARG A 120 0.95 -9.65 -12.65
C ARG A 120 2.09 -10.62 -12.34
N ARG A 121 1.90 -11.63 -11.47
CA ARG A 121 2.90 -12.70 -11.29
C ARG A 121 2.93 -13.69 -12.46
N THR A 122 1.84 -13.80 -13.22
CA THR A 122 1.71 -14.73 -14.35
C THR A 122 2.18 -14.18 -15.69
N THR A 123 2.56 -12.90 -15.79
CA THR A 123 2.98 -12.27 -17.05
C THR A 123 4.51 -12.05 -17.14
N ASP A 124 5.23 -12.26 -16.03
CA ASP A 124 6.70 -12.13 -15.96
C ASP A 124 7.39 -13.50 -15.72
N ALA A 125 6.77 -14.60 -16.17
CA ALA A 125 7.35 -15.95 -16.16
C ALA A 125 7.54 -16.49 -17.58
#